data_AF-A0A6A5H792-F1
#
_entry.id   AF-A0A6A5H792-F1
#
_cell.length_a   1.000
_cell.length_b   1.000
_cell.length_c   1.000
_cell.angle_alpha   90.00
_cell.angle_beta   90.00
_cell.angle_gamma   90.00
#
_symmetry.space_group_name_H-M   'P 1'
#
loop_
_entity.id
_entity.type
_entity.pdbx_description
1 polymer ?
#
loop_
_entity_poly.entity_id
_entity_poly.type
_entity_poly.pdbx_seq_one_letter_code
_entity_poly.pdbx_strand_id
1 'polypeptide(L)'
;MDLDHPFFLSATWHVPVNGKLHKIGFEHVVMVGVGIIRVDDKIVLHESSYPGKPARDTFKVSGVNCIIKVQEISEHIFQANLEVDGRSFKDYQEQFNQKFITWKPITVAGKDVSVVLDKETLEVWRDGNAIDTTRDFTESGIATFFQLDSTPCKILSDGTSGKRTMTHILYANDVEVPIVVEVDERPIKLDLTGTLKSKKKNYK
;
A
#
# COMPACT_ATOMS: atom_id res chain seq x y z
N MET A 1 1.85 21.35 6.53
CA MET A 1 0.65 21.05 7.33
C MET A 1 1.14 20.80 8.74
N ASP A 2 0.49 21.39 9.74
CA ASP A 2 0.87 21.17 11.15
C ASP A 2 0.41 19.76 11.57
N LEU A 3 1.37 18.87 11.82
CA LEU A 3 1.12 17.47 12.17
C LEU A 3 0.58 17.32 13.61
N ASP A 4 0.71 18.37 14.44
CA ASP A 4 0.22 18.39 15.82
C ASP A 4 -1.23 18.90 15.92
N HIS A 5 -1.93 19.07 14.78
CA HIS A 5 -3.32 19.49 14.79
C HIS A 5 -4.21 18.38 15.35
N PRO A 6 -5.06 18.64 16.37
CA PRO A 6 -5.86 17.62 17.08
C PRO A 6 -6.93 16.93 16.23
N PHE A 7 -7.04 17.29 14.95
CA PHE A 7 -8.01 16.79 13.98
C PHE A 7 -7.33 16.24 12.71
N PHE A 8 -6.08 15.81 12.85
CA PHE A 8 -5.29 15.23 11.79
C PHE A 8 -5.56 13.73 11.66
N LEU A 9 -5.83 13.30 10.43
CA LEU A 9 -6.02 11.92 10.03
C LEU A 9 -4.95 11.58 9.00
N SER A 10 -4.23 10.48 9.20
CA SER A 10 -3.26 9.97 8.23
C SER A 10 -3.45 8.48 7.99
N ALA A 11 -3.26 8.07 6.75
CA ALA A 11 -3.25 6.67 6.36
C ALA A 11 -2.20 6.41 5.28
N THR A 12 -1.71 5.18 5.20
CA THR A 12 -0.80 4.75 4.14
C THR A 12 -1.17 3.36 3.66
N TRP A 13 -1.31 3.21 2.35
CA TRP A 13 -1.56 1.93 1.69
C TRP A 13 -0.41 1.59 0.75
N HIS A 14 -0.06 0.30 0.68
CA HIS A 14 0.85 -0.23 -0.32
C HIS A 14 0.02 -1.04 -1.32
N VAL A 15 -0.24 -0.47 -2.48
CA VAL A 15 -1.20 -0.99 -3.45
C VAL A 15 -0.45 -1.57 -4.64
N PRO A 16 -0.51 -2.90 -4.85
CA PRO A 16 0.09 -3.48 -6.02
C PRO A 16 -0.79 -3.22 -7.25
N VAL A 17 -0.25 -2.53 -8.26
CA VAL A 17 -0.95 -2.21 -9.52
C VAL A 17 -0.01 -2.51 -10.68
N ASN A 18 -0.46 -3.30 -11.66
CA ASN A 18 0.31 -3.63 -12.88
C ASN A 18 1.77 -4.05 -12.57
N GLY A 19 1.95 -4.94 -11.58
CA GLY A 19 3.27 -5.46 -11.19
C GLY A 19 4.21 -4.46 -10.52
N LYS A 20 3.72 -3.31 -10.07
CA LYS A 20 4.43 -2.35 -9.21
C LYS A 20 3.72 -2.20 -7.88
N LEU A 21 4.47 -2.11 -6.78
CA LEU A 21 3.91 -1.71 -5.49
C LEU A 21 3.94 -0.19 -5.37
N HIS A 22 2.77 0.44 -5.35
CA HIS A 22 2.64 1.88 -5.17
C HIS A 22 2.39 2.25 -3.71
N LYS A 23 3.02 3.32 -3.24
CA LYS A 23 2.76 3.87 -1.90
C LYS A 23 1.74 5.00 -2.02
N ILE A 24 0.57 4.82 -1.43
CA ILE A 24 -0.47 5.84 -1.34
C ILE A 24 -0.45 6.41 0.07
N GLY A 25 -0.14 7.69 0.21
CA GLY A 25 -0.22 8.43 1.47
C GLY A 25 -1.44 9.35 1.46
N PHE A 26 -2.15 9.41 2.58
CA PHE A 26 -3.26 10.32 2.78
C PHE A 26 -3.07 11.08 4.09
N GLU A 27 -3.28 12.39 4.02
CA GLU A 27 -3.26 13.30 5.16
C GLU A 27 -4.50 14.16 5.08
N HIS A 28 -5.23 14.36 6.18
CA HIS A 28 -6.46 15.13 6.19
C HIS A 28 -6.69 15.84 7.52
N VAL A 29 -7.02 17.13 7.46
CA VAL A 29 -7.40 17.94 8.62
C VAL A 29 -8.93 18.09 8.63
N VAL A 30 -9.60 17.27 9.44
CA VAL A 30 -11.08 17.11 9.43
C VAL A 30 -11.83 18.43 9.63
N MET A 31 -11.34 19.28 10.53
CA MET A 31 -12.00 20.55 10.84
C MET A 31 -11.88 21.61 9.74
N VAL A 32 -10.83 21.52 8.91
CA VAL A 32 -10.56 22.52 7.86
C VAL A 32 -11.00 21.99 6.49
N GLY A 33 -11.14 20.67 6.33
CA GLY A 33 -11.47 20.07 5.03
C GLY A 33 -10.30 20.18 4.05
N VAL A 34 -9.06 20.07 4.56
CA VAL A 34 -7.87 20.06 3.71
C VAL A 34 -7.27 18.66 3.76
N GLY A 35 -7.12 18.05 2.61
CA GLY A 35 -6.49 16.75 2.47
C GLY A 35 -5.48 16.72 1.33
N ILE A 36 -4.46 15.90 1.52
CA ILE A 36 -3.37 15.67 0.58
C ILE A 36 -3.31 14.18 0.31
N ILE A 37 -3.37 13.81 -0.96
CA ILE A 37 -3.09 12.45 -1.41
C ILE A 37 -1.77 12.45 -2.16
N ARG A 38 -0.87 11.56 -1.77
CA ARG A 38 0.39 11.28 -2.45
C ARG A 38 0.38 9.87 -3.02
N VAL A 39 0.89 9.72 -4.23
CA VAL A 39 1.18 8.43 -4.86
C VAL A 39 2.66 8.43 -5.22
N ASP A 40 3.41 7.48 -4.66
CA ASP A 40 4.88 7.40 -4.79
C ASP A 40 5.54 8.76 -4.47
N ASP A 41 5.16 9.33 -3.34
CA ASP A 41 5.58 10.63 -2.79
C ASP A 41 5.22 11.87 -3.65
N LYS A 42 4.55 11.69 -4.79
CA LYS A 42 4.04 12.79 -5.62
C LYS A 42 2.61 13.15 -5.21
N ILE A 43 2.37 14.43 -4.96
CA ILE A 43 1.02 14.94 -4.68
C ILE A 43 0.16 14.77 -5.94
N VAL A 44 -0.90 13.97 -5.85
CA VAL A 44 -1.87 13.75 -6.95
C VAL A 44 -3.18 14.50 -6.72
N LEU A 45 -3.47 14.87 -5.47
CA LEU A 45 -4.63 15.65 -5.09
C LEU A 45 -4.27 16.48 -3.86
N HIS A 46 -4.58 17.77 -3.93
CA HIS A 46 -4.36 18.75 -2.87
C HIS A 46 -5.58 19.66 -2.82
N GLU A 47 -6.63 19.18 -2.17
CA GLU A 47 -7.89 19.86 -1.84
C GLU A 47 -8.88 18.77 -1.39
N SER A 48 -9.43 18.80 -0.18
CA SER A 48 -10.48 17.81 0.15
C SER A 48 -11.64 18.35 0.99
N SER A 49 -12.61 18.89 0.26
CA SER A 49 -14.02 19.01 0.65
C SER A 49 -14.37 19.97 1.80
N TYR A 50 -15.66 20.33 1.88
CA TYR A 50 -16.21 21.24 2.88
C TYR A 50 -15.99 20.71 4.32
N PRO A 51 -15.70 21.60 5.30
CA PRO A 51 -15.60 21.21 6.71
C PRO A 51 -16.80 20.38 7.20
N GLY A 52 -16.54 19.25 7.83
CA GLY A 52 -17.56 18.45 8.51
C GLY A 52 -18.39 17.49 7.64
N LYS A 53 -17.93 17.10 6.44
CA LYS A 53 -18.52 16.00 5.66
C LYS A 53 -17.51 14.89 5.35
N PRO A 54 -17.96 13.62 5.17
CA PRO A 54 -17.14 12.53 4.64
C PRO A 54 -16.43 12.95 3.34
N ALA A 55 -15.10 13.03 3.38
CA ALA A 55 -14.29 13.27 2.19
C ALA A 55 -14.34 12.01 1.31
N ARG A 56 -14.70 12.19 0.03
CA ARG A 56 -14.64 11.15 -1.00
C ARG A 56 -13.77 11.67 -2.13
N ASP A 57 -12.49 11.34 -2.07
CA ASP A 57 -11.51 11.82 -3.02
C ASP A 57 -11.21 10.73 -4.04
N THR A 58 -11.32 11.06 -5.32
CA THR A 58 -11.08 10.13 -6.42
C THR A 58 -9.80 10.50 -7.14
N PHE A 59 -8.96 9.51 -7.42
CA PHE A 59 -7.69 9.69 -8.11
C PHE A 59 -7.36 8.42 -8.91
N LYS A 60 -6.25 8.44 -9.65
CA LYS A 60 -5.79 7.28 -10.41
C LYS A 60 -4.38 6.88 -10.02
N VAL A 61 -4.13 5.57 -10.01
CA VAL A 61 -2.80 4.97 -9.87
C VAL A 61 -2.56 4.10 -11.08
N SER A 62 -1.60 4.48 -11.93
CA SER A 62 -1.25 3.71 -13.14
C SER A 62 -2.46 3.34 -14.03
N GLY A 63 -3.44 4.25 -14.12
CA GLY A 63 -4.67 4.07 -14.91
C GLY A 63 -5.84 3.44 -14.15
N VAL A 64 -5.60 2.80 -13.00
CA VAL A 64 -6.63 2.21 -12.13
C VAL A 64 -7.30 3.29 -11.28
N ASN A 65 -8.62 3.20 -11.13
CA ASN A 65 -9.40 4.14 -10.33
C ASN A 65 -9.25 3.83 -8.83
N CYS A 66 -8.95 4.85 -8.04
CA CYS A 66 -8.85 4.76 -6.59
C CYS A 66 -9.76 5.80 -5.94
N ILE A 67 -10.36 5.43 -4.80
CA ILE A 67 -11.20 6.33 -4.00
C ILE A 67 -10.77 6.21 -2.55
N ILE A 68 -10.46 7.33 -1.90
CA ILE A 68 -10.33 7.39 -0.44
C ILE A 68 -11.63 7.92 0.15
N LYS A 69 -12.18 7.22 1.14
CA LYS A 69 -13.38 7.59 1.88
C LYS A 69 -13.03 7.80 3.35
N VAL A 70 -13.31 8.99 3.88
CA VAL A 70 -13.25 9.26 5.32
C VAL A 70 -14.65 9.13 5.90
N GLN A 71 -14.83 8.25 6.88
CA GLN A 71 -16.12 7.97 7.51
C GLN A 71 -16.01 8.05 9.03
N GLU A 72 -17.05 8.57 9.69
CA GLU A 72 -17.22 8.46 11.13
C GLU A 72 -17.80 7.08 11.46
N ILE A 73 -17.01 6.22 12.11
CA ILE A 73 -17.41 4.84 12.44
C ILE A 73 -18.04 4.74 13.85
N SER A 74 -17.81 5.76 14.68
CA SER A 74 -18.39 5.95 16.01
C SER A 74 -18.26 7.41 16.38
N GLU A 75 -18.93 7.87 17.44
CA GLU A 75 -18.88 9.27 17.89
C GLU A 75 -17.42 9.73 18.05
N HIS A 76 -17.02 10.64 17.16
CA HIS A 76 -15.67 11.22 17.10
C HIS A 76 -14.55 10.24 16.71
N ILE A 77 -14.87 9.09 16.12
CA ILE A 77 -13.89 8.12 15.61
C ILE A 77 -14.02 8.06 14.09
N PHE A 78 -12.94 8.41 13.41
CA PHE A 78 -12.89 8.47 11.95
C PHE A 78 -11.92 7.43 11.39
N GLN A 79 -12.26 6.90 10.22
CA GLN A 79 -11.41 5.97 9.49
C GLN A 79 -11.34 6.39 8.02
N ALA A 80 -10.12 6.35 7.47
CA ALA A 80 -9.91 6.44 6.04
C ALA A 80 -9.88 5.02 5.46
N ASN A 81 -10.66 4.78 4.42
CA ASN A 81 -10.71 3.52 3.70
C ASN A 81 -10.35 3.76 2.25
N LEU A 82 -9.58 2.85 1.65
CA LEU A 82 -9.24 2.88 0.23
C LEU A 82 -10.12 1.90 -0.54
N GLU A 83 -10.64 2.33 -1.68
CA GLU A 83 -11.22 1.48 -2.70
C GLU A 83 -10.36 1.51 -3.96
N VAL A 84 -10.17 0.35 -4.59
CA VAL A 84 -9.41 0.16 -5.82
C VAL A 84 -10.30 -0.55 -6.82
N ASP A 85 -10.56 0.09 -7.95
CA ASP A 85 -11.43 -0.38 -9.03
C ASP A 85 -12.81 -0.88 -8.56
N GLY A 86 -13.41 -0.13 -7.63
CA GLY A 86 -14.74 -0.41 -7.07
C GLY A 86 -14.79 -1.51 -6.00
N ARG A 87 -13.64 -2.03 -5.56
CA ARG A 87 -13.52 -3.01 -4.48
C ARG A 87 -12.92 -2.37 -3.24
N SER A 88 -13.22 -2.91 -2.06
CA SER A 88 -12.45 -2.55 -0.85
C SER A 88 -10.98 -2.89 -1.08
N PHE A 89 -10.07 -2.14 -0.46
CA PHE A 89 -8.64 -2.42 -0.60
C PHE A 89 -8.29 -3.83 -0.12
N LYS A 90 -8.93 -4.32 0.95
CA LYS A 90 -8.80 -5.70 1.42
C LYS A 90 -9.17 -6.72 0.34
N ASP A 91 -10.36 -6.61 -0.26
CA ASP A 91 -10.82 -7.55 -1.29
C ASP A 91 -9.93 -7.50 -2.54
N TYR A 92 -9.48 -6.30 -2.91
CA TYR A 92 -8.54 -6.09 -4.00
C TYR A 92 -7.21 -6.81 -3.73
N GLN A 93 -6.64 -6.63 -2.54
CA GLN A 93 -5.37 -7.24 -2.15
C GLN A 93 -5.49 -8.75 -2.06
N GLU A 94 -6.58 -9.29 -1.51
CA GLU A 94 -6.83 -10.74 -1.48
C GLU A 94 -6.88 -11.34 -2.88
N GLN A 95 -7.60 -10.71 -3.81
CA GLN A 95 -7.66 -11.16 -5.20
C GLN A 95 -6.31 -11.04 -5.91
N PHE A 96 -5.60 -9.92 -5.73
CA PHE A 96 -4.27 -9.72 -6.30
C PHE A 96 -3.31 -10.81 -5.80
N ASN A 97 -3.30 -11.07 -4.49
CA ASN A 97 -2.44 -12.04 -3.84
C ASN A 97 -2.79 -13.49 -4.16
N GLN A 98 -3.93 -13.79 -4.81
CA GLN A 98 -4.17 -15.13 -5.36
C GLN A 98 -3.23 -15.42 -6.52
N LYS A 99 -3.08 -14.44 -7.43
CA LYS A 99 -2.29 -14.58 -8.66
C LYS A 99 -0.83 -14.15 -8.49
N PHE A 100 -0.57 -13.13 -7.69
CA PHE A 100 0.74 -12.50 -7.57
C PHE A 100 1.30 -12.60 -6.15
N ILE A 101 2.61 -12.44 -6.02
CA ILE A 101 3.29 -12.21 -4.74
C ILE A 101 4.05 -10.90 -4.86
N THR A 102 3.92 -10.05 -3.86
CA THR A 102 4.68 -8.81 -3.76
C THR A 102 5.54 -8.85 -2.50
N TRP A 103 6.83 -8.59 -2.66
CA TRP A 103 7.76 -8.46 -1.54
C TRP A 103 7.91 -7.01 -1.10
N LYS A 104 8.35 -6.81 0.14
CA LYS A 104 8.73 -5.49 0.64
C LYS A 104 9.79 -4.89 -0.28
N PRO A 105 9.79 -3.57 -0.50
CA PRO A 105 10.76 -2.94 -1.37
C PRO A 105 12.20 -3.24 -0.94
N ILE A 106 13.06 -3.46 -1.92
CA ILE A 106 14.49 -3.69 -1.73
C ILE A 106 15.21 -2.38 -2.04
N THR A 107 15.99 -1.87 -1.10
CA THR A 107 16.81 -0.67 -1.35
C THR A 107 18.03 -1.04 -2.19
N VAL A 108 18.10 -0.51 -3.41
CA VAL A 108 19.20 -0.69 -4.36
C VAL A 108 19.72 0.68 -4.76
N ALA A 109 21.02 0.94 -4.56
CA ALA A 109 21.64 2.23 -4.84
C ALA A 109 20.89 3.44 -4.25
N GLY A 110 20.34 3.28 -3.04
CA GLY A 110 19.58 4.33 -2.33
C GLY A 110 18.15 4.56 -2.85
N LYS A 111 17.63 3.68 -3.71
CA LYS A 111 16.24 3.71 -4.19
C LYS A 111 15.53 2.42 -3.84
N ASP A 112 14.29 2.53 -3.39
CA ASP A 112 13.45 1.37 -3.13
C ASP A 112 12.88 0.85 -4.45
N VAL A 113 13.08 -0.44 -4.69
CA VAL A 113 12.62 -1.17 -5.87
C VAL A 113 11.60 -2.20 -5.44
N SER A 114 10.45 -2.24 -6.12
CA SER A 114 9.42 -3.25 -5.90
C SER A 114 9.64 -4.47 -6.80
N VAL A 115 9.47 -5.65 -6.21
CA VAL A 115 9.52 -6.93 -6.92
C VAL A 115 8.16 -7.62 -6.79
N VAL A 116 7.60 -8.02 -7.92
CA VAL A 116 6.36 -8.80 -8.01
C VAL A 116 6.60 -10.06 -8.83
N LEU A 117 6.05 -11.18 -8.37
CA LEU A 117 6.03 -12.45 -9.11
C LEU A 117 4.60 -12.78 -9.52
N ASP A 118 4.37 -13.08 -10.79
CA ASP A 118 3.19 -13.81 -11.25
C ASP A 118 3.40 -15.31 -10.94
N LYS A 119 2.57 -15.90 -10.08
CA LYS A 119 2.74 -17.29 -9.63
C LYS A 119 2.50 -18.31 -10.73
N GLU A 120 1.75 -17.95 -11.78
CA GLU A 120 1.37 -18.85 -12.85
C GLU A 120 2.44 -18.86 -13.95
N THR A 121 2.85 -17.68 -14.41
CA THR A 121 3.84 -17.55 -15.50
C THR A 121 5.29 -17.57 -14.98
N LEU A 122 5.46 -17.41 -13.67
CA LEU A 122 6.75 -17.18 -13.00
C LEU A 122 7.51 -15.96 -13.55
N GLU A 123 6.79 -15.02 -14.17
CA GLU A 123 7.34 -13.76 -14.65
C GLU A 123 7.64 -12.86 -13.46
N VAL A 124 8.85 -12.28 -13.43
CA VAL A 124 9.31 -11.37 -12.38
C VAL A 124 9.25 -9.95 -12.90
N TRP A 125 8.67 -9.06 -12.12
CA TRP A 125 8.47 -7.66 -12.46
C TRP A 125 9.28 -6.79 -11.50
N ARG A 126 10.01 -5.82 -12.06
CA ARG A 126 10.68 -4.73 -11.37
C ARG A 126 9.92 -3.43 -11.63
N ASP A 127 9.34 -2.85 -10.59
CA ASP A 127 8.61 -1.57 -10.67
C ASP A 127 7.61 -1.50 -11.84
N GLY A 128 6.89 -2.60 -12.07
CA GLY A 128 5.88 -2.69 -13.13
C GLY A 128 6.40 -3.10 -14.51
N ASN A 129 7.69 -3.41 -14.65
CA ASN A 129 8.27 -3.89 -15.89
C ASN A 129 8.76 -5.32 -15.72
N ALA A 130 8.37 -6.24 -16.61
CA ALA A 130 8.93 -7.58 -16.64
C ALA A 130 10.46 -7.51 -16.87
N ILE A 131 11.21 -8.36 -16.17
CA ILE A 131 12.67 -8.44 -16.27
C ILE A 131 13.11 -9.83 -16.71
N ASP A 132 14.29 -9.88 -17.33
CA ASP A 132 14.91 -11.13 -17.70
C ASP A 132 15.31 -11.94 -16.46
N THR A 133 15.07 -13.25 -16.53
CA THR A 133 15.41 -14.19 -15.47
C THR A 133 16.05 -15.44 -16.05
N THR A 134 16.94 -16.08 -15.28
CA THR A 134 17.46 -17.42 -15.55
C THR A 134 16.86 -18.39 -14.56
N ARG A 135 16.53 -19.61 -14.99
CA ARG A 135 15.87 -20.61 -14.13
C ARG A 135 16.65 -21.91 -14.10
N ASP A 136 16.94 -22.38 -12.90
CA ASP A 136 17.47 -23.71 -12.66
C ASP A 136 16.41 -24.58 -11.97
N PHE A 137 16.16 -25.74 -12.56
CA PHE A 137 15.28 -26.75 -11.98
C PHE A 137 16.10 -27.63 -11.05
N THR A 138 15.67 -27.71 -9.80
CA THR A 138 16.30 -28.49 -8.73
C THR A 138 15.41 -29.68 -8.39
N GLU A 139 15.88 -30.57 -7.51
CA GLU A 139 15.07 -31.71 -7.05
C GLU A 139 13.83 -31.30 -6.25
N SER A 140 13.86 -30.14 -5.57
CA SER A 140 12.76 -29.66 -4.72
C SER A 140 11.87 -28.60 -5.36
N GLY A 141 12.33 -27.96 -6.43
CA GLY A 141 11.66 -26.78 -6.97
C GLY A 141 12.42 -26.06 -8.08
N ILE A 142 12.14 -24.77 -8.23
CA ILE A 142 12.71 -23.89 -9.25
C ILE A 142 13.44 -22.74 -8.56
N ALA A 143 14.71 -22.53 -8.92
CA ALA A 143 15.46 -21.34 -8.56
C ALA A 143 15.44 -20.36 -9.73
N THR A 144 14.84 -19.18 -9.52
CA THR A 144 14.79 -18.10 -10.52
C THR A 144 15.77 -17.00 -10.13
N PHE A 145 16.79 -16.76 -10.95
CA PHE A 145 17.85 -15.78 -10.72
C PHE A 145 17.65 -14.53 -11.58
N PHE A 146 17.94 -13.38 -11.00
CA PHE A 146 17.94 -12.07 -11.67
C PHE A 146 18.81 -11.07 -10.91
N GLN A 147 19.01 -9.89 -11.50
CA GLN A 147 19.73 -8.79 -10.86
C GLN A 147 18.86 -7.54 -10.79
N LEU A 148 18.90 -6.86 -9.64
CA LEU A 148 18.40 -5.50 -9.50
C LEU A 148 19.60 -4.56 -9.46
N ASP A 149 19.92 -3.96 -10.61
CA ASP A 149 21.17 -3.22 -10.83
C ASP A 149 22.39 -4.08 -10.46
N SER A 150 23.10 -3.80 -9.36
CA SER A 150 24.23 -4.59 -8.89
C SER A 150 23.88 -5.64 -7.82
N THR A 151 22.60 -5.74 -7.43
CA THR A 151 22.15 -6.62 -6.35
C THR A 151 21.69 -7.96 -6.94
N PRO A 152 22.43 -9.07 -6.71
CA PRO A 152 21.96 -10.40 -7.07
C PRO A 152 20.72 -10.79 -6.26
N CYS A 153 19.72 -11.31 -6.96
CA CYS A 153 18.47 -11.78 -6.41
C CYS A 153 18.17 -13.20 -6.87
N LYS A 154 17.49 -13.97 -6.01
CA LYS A 154 16.95 -15.28 -6.38
C LYS A 154 15.59 -15.48 -5.74
N ILE A 155 14.67 -16.10 -6.46
CA ILE A 155 13.41 -16.62 -5.91
C ILE A 155 13.53 -18.14 -5.88
N LEU A 156 13.37 -18.72 -4.70
CA LEU A 156 13.25 -20.16 -4.52
C LEU A 156 11.77 -20.52 -4.50
N SER A 157 11.37 -21.37 -5.44
CA SER A 157 9.99 -21.83 -5.61
C SER A 157 9.92 -23.33 -5.36
N ASP A 158 9.51 -23.73 -4.16
CA ASP A 158 9.47 -25.14 -3.75
C ASP A 158 8.05 -25.70 -3.65
N GLY A 159 7.86 -26.88 -4.25
CA GLY A 159 6.61 -27.59 -4.24
C GLY A 159 6.49 -28.40 -2.96
N THR A 160 5.46 -28.16 -2.14
CA THR A 160 5.21 -29.06 -1.02
C THR A 160 4.60 -30.36 -1.56
N SER A 161 5.25 -31.51 -1.33
CA SER A 161 4.70 -32.82 -1.70
C SER A 161 3.26 -32.98 -1.21
N GLY A 162 2.34 -33.26 -2.13
CA GLY A 162 0.91 -33.43 -1.84
C GLY A 162 0.05 -32.16 -1.80
N LYS A 163 0.61 -30.95 -1.96
CA LYS A 163 -0.17 -29.70 -2.10
C LYS A 163 -0.03 -29.12 -3.51
N ARG A 164 -1.11 -28.48 -4.00
CA ARG A 164 -1.12 -27.74 -5.28
C ARG A 164 -0.45 -26.36 -5.19
N THR A 165 0.04 -25.97 -4.01
CA THR A 165 0.54 -24.61 -3.74
C THR A 165 2.06 -24.62 -3.64
N MET A 166 2.70 -23.89 -4.56
CA MET A 166 4.13 -23.59 -4.55
C MET A 166 4.40 -22.46 -3.55
N THR A 167 5.45 -22.61 -2.73
CA THR A 167 5.93 -21.50 -1.88
C THR A 167 6.99 -20.74 -2.66
N HIS A 168 6.99 -19.41 -2.62
CA HIS A 168 7.99 -18.58 -3.28
C HIS A 168 8.66 -17.65 -2.28
N ILE A 169 9.98 -17.73 -2.16
CA ILE A 169 10.78 -16.94 -1.23
C ILE A 169 11.82 -16.15 -2.01
N LEU A 170 11.79 -14.82 -1.90
CA LEU A 170 12.74 -13.93 -2.52
C LEU A 170 13.94 -13.69 -1.60
N TYR A 171 15.14 -13.73 -2.16
CA TYR A 171 16.37 -13.32 -1.52
C TYR A 171 17.05 -12.22 -2.33
N ALA A 172 17.60 -11.23 -1.64
CA ALA A 172 18.49 -10.20 -2.20
C ALA A 172 19.80 -10.20 -1.41
N ASN A 173 20.94 -10.39 -2.09
CA ASN A 173 22.23 -10.65 -1.41
C ASN A 173 22.14 -11.76 -0.35
N ASP A 174 21.42 -12.85 -0.68
CA ASP A 174 21.15 -13.98 0.22
C ASP A 174 20.37 -13.65 1.50
N VAL A 175 19.79 -12.46 1.61
CA VAL A 175 18.88 -12.07 2.69
C VAL A 175 17.44 -12.24 2.23
N GLU A 176 16.64 -12.99 2.99
CA GLU A 176 15.22 -13.17 2.71
C GLU A 176 14.48 -11.82 2.77
N VAL A 177 13.68 -11.57 1.74
CA VAL A 177 12.83 -10.38 1.64
C VAL A 177 11.42 -10.77 2.08
N PRO A 178 10.82 -10.11 3.07
CA PRO A 178 9.47 -10.43 3.51
C PRO A 178 8.41 -10.09 2.46
N ILE A 179 7.31 -10.87 2.42
CA ILE A 179 6.13 -10.51 1.63
C ILE A 179 5.39 -9.29 2.23
N VAL A 180 4.64 -8.57 1.40
CA VAL A 180 3.71 -7.54 1.87
C VAL A 180 2.43 -8.22 2.37
N VAL A 181 2.32 -8.39 3.69
CA VAL A 181 1.24 -9.17 4.32
C VAL A 181 0.07 -8.34 4.82
N GLU A 182 0.30 -7.12 5.32
CA GLU A 182 -0.72 -6.35 6.05
C GLU A 182 -0.64 -4.86 5.75
N VAL A 183 -1.81 -4.24 5.62
CA VAL A 183 -1.98 -2.79 5.59
C VAL A 183 -2.72 -2.36 6.83
N ASP A 184 -2.17 -1.35 7.48
CA ASP A 184 -2.65 -0.85 8.75
C ASP A 184 -3.77 0.18 8.52
N GLU A 185 -5.00 -0.28 8.27
CA GLU A 185 -6.20 0.59 8.19
C GLU A 185 -6.72 0.95 9.59
N ARG A 186 -5.83 1.39 10.51
CA ARG A 186 -6.22 1.68 11.89
C ARG A 186 -7.17 2.88 11.97
N PRO A 187 -8.32 2.75 12.66
CA PRO A 187 -9.18 3.89 12.95
C PRO A 187 -8.46 4.86 13.89
N ILE A 188 -8.70 6.16 13.70
CA ILE A 188 -8.15 7.22 14.55
C ILE A 188 -9.30 7.84 15.34
N LYS A 189 -9.15 7.87 16.67
CA LYS A 189 -10.06 8.57 17.57
C LYS A 189 -9.68 10.03 17.63
N LEU A 190 -10.59 10.92 17.25
CA LEU A 190 -10.42 12.36 17.43
C LEU A 190 -10.98 12.76 18.80
N ASP A 191 -10.17 13.45 19.61
CA ASP A 191 -10.66 14.04 20.85
C ASP A 191 -11.33 15.40 20.56
N LEU A 192 -12.65 15.35 20.33
CA LEU A 192 -13.46 16.56 20.12
C LEU A 192 -13.86 17.26 21.44
N THR A 193 -13.52 16.69 22.61
CA THR A 193 -13.96 17.21 23.93
C THR A 193 -13.21 18.47 24.40
N GLY A 194 -11.98 18.67 23.93
CA GLY A 194 -11.16 19.85 24.27
C GLY A 194 -11.72 21.18 23.73
N THR A 195 -12.42 21.15 22.60
CA THR A 195 -12.81 22.36 21.85
C THR A 195 -14.18 22.93 22.29
N LEU A 196 -15.10 22.07 22.75
CA LEU A 196 -16.37 22.52 23.33
C LEU A 196 -16.16 23.34 24.61
N LYS A 197 -15.05 23.12 25.33
CA LYS A 197 -14.68 23.90 26.51
C LYS A 197 -14.11 25.29 26.18
N SER A 198 -13.49 25.49 25.02
CA SER A 198 -12.98 26.82 24.63
C SER A 198 -14.09 27.73 24.06
N LYS A 199 -15.05 27.16 23.30
CA LYS A 199 -16.21 27.94 22.81
C LYS A 199 -17.16 28.41 23.91
N LYS A 200 -17.24 27.71 25.05
CA LYS A 200 -18.01 28.16 26.23
C LYS A 200 -17.33 29.27 27.04
N LYS A 201 -16.04 29.55 26.83
CA LYS A 201 -15.33 30.64 27.54
C LYS A 201 -15.38 32.00 26.82
N ASN A 202 -15.78 32.05 25.55
CA ASN A 202 -15.86 33.30 24.77
C ASN A 202 -17.28 33.90 24.71
N TYR A 203 -18.21 33.41 25.52
CA TYR A 203 -19.50 34.05 25.80
C TYR A 203 -19.62 34.25 27.31
N LYS A 204 -18.85 35.20 27.83
CA LYS A 204 -19.14 35.86 29.12
C LYS A 204 -18.60 37.28 29.09
#